data_AF-A0A955P471-F1
#
_entry.id   AF-A0A955P471-F1
#
_cell.length_a   1.000
_cell.length_b   1.000
_cell.length_c   1.000
_cell.angle_alpha   90.00
_cell.angle_beta   90.00
_cell.angle_gamma   90.00
#
_symmetry.space_group_name_H-M   'P 1'
#
loop_
_entity.id
_entity.type
_entity.pdbx_description
1 polymer ?
#
loop_
_entity_poly.entity_id
_entity_poly.type
_entity_poly.pdbx_seq_one_letter_code
_entity_poly.pdbx_strand_id
1 'polypeptide(L)'
;MPFVRWLFLLVFLFQLGTASIPAATLQVRQDGCGHATTINQALEMIDYNDGVPDLIYIGPGTYDEQLALKGNAGVDSAPFPPVQELTPENLEMAYQSHPDPLTLCGIDPQSPPLLLVRDATPEEYGFFPSDLDFFFTGQIIHCGNGVTLDNIEIRHASSWYAINAQASDIVYRDCLFSNGLHQFDAYDWFFSAYENPEITSLLNPEVAADNEYFFENCLIDGESRVDGSLYGTDFGYFHGYRDHPGLIGKDPVGGFTYEGCIVKNWDGTFQWFRGREELTRGLAFNQVQDCFFSNVRSGFRWDGNQGPGVFNRNVVHSSEESWIRIRERSGGRPSEIYIANNVFSGNRDPIGGIRIELGEEDGATISERKVWIVNNTFYDFSNYAIH
;
A
#
# COMPACT_ATOMS: atom_id res chain seq x y z
N MET A 1 15.87 -69.28 -35.56
CA MET A 1 15.82 -68.01 -36.34
C MET A 1 14.59 -68.10 -37.21
N PRO A 2 13.61 -67.20 -37.06
CA PRO A 2 13.77 -65.77 -37.35
C PRO A 2 13.51 -64.82 -36.17
N PHE A 3 13.80 -63.54 -36.43
CA PHE A 3 13.77 -62.34 -35.59
C PHE A 3 13.02 -61.25 -36.42
N VAL A 4 12.31 -60.24 -35.91
CA VAL A 4 11.98 -59.77 -34.54
C VAL A 4 10.46 -59.50 -34.46
N ARG A 5 9.86 -59.45 -33.26
CA ARG A 5 8.54 -58.82 -33.03
C ARG A 5 8.72 -57.44 -32.40
N TRP A 6 8.11 -56.41 -32.98
CA TRP A 6 8.07 -55.07 -32.37
C TRP A 6 7.13 -55.07 -31.16
N LEU A 7 7.65 -54.59 -30.03
CA LEU A 7 6.92 -54.46 -28.77
C LEU A 7 6.32 -53.05 -28.69
N PHE A 8 4.98 -52.95 -28.72
CA PHE A 8 4.29 -51.72 -28.33
C PHE A 8 4.38 -51.56 -26.82
N LEU A 9 5.20 -50.63 -26.33
CA LEU A 9 5.23 -50.25 -24.92
C LEU A 9 4.15 -49.19 -24.67
N LEU A 10 3.00 -49.62 -24.17
CA LEU A 10 1.88 -48.75 -23.84
C LEU A 10 2.11 -48.17 -22.44
N VAL A 11 2.81 -47.04 -22.38
CA VAL A 11 3.04 -46.31 -21.12
C VAL A 11 1.72 -45.65 -20.70
N PHE A 12 1.04 -46.25 -19.72
CA PHE A 12 0.00 -45.58 -18.96
C PHE A 12 0.65 -44.47 -18.12
N LEU A 13 0.66 -43.26 -18.67
CA LEU A 13 0.78 -42.05 -17.86
C LEU A 13 -0.51 -41.93 -17.03
N PHE A 14 -0.44 -42.40 -15.78
CA PHE A 14 -1.32 -41.87 -14.75
C PHE A 14 -0.98 -40.39 -14.58
N GLN A 15 -1.70 -39.54 -15.31
CA GLN A 15 -1.93 -38.17 -14.83
C GLN A 15 -2.72 -38.32 -13.54
N LEU A 16 -2.01 -38.30 -12.41
CA LEU A 16 -2.59 -37.84 -11.17
C LEU A 16 -2.98 -36.39 -11.41
N GLY A 17 -4.23 -36.19 -11.83
CA GLY A 17 -4.85 -34.89 -11.72
C GLY A 17 -4.88 -34.56 -10.24
N THR A 18 -4.01 -33.67 -9.82
CA THR A 18 -4.26 -32.83 -8.66
C THR A 18 -5.57 -32.14 -8.95
N ALA A 19 -6.66 -32.66 -8.37
CA ALA A 19 -7.90 -31.94 -8.32
C ALA A 19 -7.57 -30.66 -7.55
N SER A 20 -7.52 -29.52 -8.24
CA SER A 20 -7.50 -28.22 -7.59
C SER A 20 -8.77 -28.19 -6.75
N ILE A 21 -8.60 -28.25 -5.43
CA ILE A 21 -9.66 -27.89 -4.50
C ILE A 21 -10.04 -26.45 -4.91
N PRO A 22 -11.31 -26.16 -5.20
CA PRO A 22 -11.69 -24.82 -5.62
C PRO A 22 -11.44 -23.87 -4.46
N ALA A 23 -10.76 -22.75 -4.74
CA ALA A 23 -10.61 -21.59 -3.86
C ALA A 23 -11.85 -21.37 -2.99
N ALA A 24 -11.65 -21.16 -1.68
CA ALA A 24 -12.76 -20.91 -0.77
C ALA A 24 -13.50 -19.64 -1.19
N THR A 25 -14.58 -19.83 -1.95
CA THR A 25 -15.30 -18.75 -2.61
C THR A 25 -16.49 -18.35 -1.74
N LEU A 26 -16.21 -17.51 -0.76
CA LEU A 26 -17.21 -17.01 0.17
C LEU A 26 -18.01 -15.86 -0.44
N GLN A 27 -19.19 -15.60 0.13
CA GLN A 27 -20.04 -14.47 -0.28
C GLN A 27 -20.56 -13.77 0.97
N VAL A 28 -20.30 -12.47 1.08
CA VAL A 28 -20.80 -11.63 2.17
C VAL A 28 -21.98 -10.83 1.65
N ARG A 29 -23.14 -10.94 2.30
CA ARG A 29 -24.34 -10.17 1.97
C ARG A 29 -25.07 -9.73 3.24
N GLN A 30 -25.26 -8.42 3.41
CA GLN A 30 -25.97 -7.87 4.58
C GLN A 30 -27.45 -8.26 4.65
N ASP A 31 -28.03 -8.74 3.53
CA ASP A 31 -29.42 -9.25 3.46
C ASP A 31 -29.57 -10.71 3.94
N GLY A 32 -28.47 -11.38 4.31
CA GLY A 32 -28.46 -12.78 4.73
C GLY A 32 -28.55 -13.81 3.60
N CYS A 33 -28.44 -13.40 2.33
CA CYS A 33 -28.44 -14.31 1.18
C CYS A 33 -27.03 -14.86 0.82
N GLY A 34 -26.00 -14.46 1.57
CA GLY A 34 -24.62 -14.93 1.41
C GLY A 34 -24.27 -16.08 2.36
N HIS A 35 -23.00 -16.48 2.35
CA HIS A 35 -22.40 -17.38 3.35
C HIS A 35 -22.22 -16.66 4.69
N ALA A 36 -21.94 -15.36 4.67
CA ALA A 36 -21.77 -14.50 5.84
C ALA A 36 -22.53 -13.17 5.69
N THR A 37 -22.79 -12.49 6.82
CA THR A 37 -23.43 -11.16 6.84
C THR A 37 -22.45 -10.00 7.01
N THR A 38 -21.28 -10.26 7.58
CA THR A 38 -20.15 -9.32 7.69
C THR A 38 -18.89 -9.92 7.08
N ILE A 39 -17.86 -9.12 6.86
CA ILE A 39 -16.59 -9.56 6.29
C ILE A 39 -15.79 -10.34 7.32
N ASN A 40 -15.76 -9.92 8.60
CA ASN A 40 -15.10 -10.68 9.67
C ASN A 40 -15.66 -12.10 9.80
N GLN A 41 -16.98 -12.28 9.70
CA GLN A 41 -17.60 -13.61 9.67
C GLN A 41 -17.11 -14.49 8.51
N ALA A 42 -16.74 -13.91 7.36
CA ALA A 42 -16.15 -14.66 6.26
C ALA A 42 -14.66 -14.92 6.46
N LEU A 43 -13.91 -13.97 7.05
CA LEU A 43 -12.50 -14.16 7.42
C LEU A 43 -12.32 -15.26 8.49
N GLU A 44 -13.31 -15.46 9.36
CA GLU A 44 -13.39 -16.57 10.33
C GLU A 44 -13.71 -17.95 9.69
N MET A 45 -14.20 -17.98 8.46
CA MET A 45 -14.56 -19.22 7.73
C MET A 45 -13.45 -19.75 6.82
N ILE A 46 -12.37 -18.98 6.65
CA ILE A 46 -11.23 -19.35 5.80
C ILE A 46 -10.30 -20.32 6.53
N ASP A 47 -9.86 -21.36 5.82
CA ASP A 47 -8.73 -22.19 6.22
C ASP A 47 -7.49 -21.68 5.49
N TYR A 48 -6.82 -20.69 6.08
CA TYR A 48 -5.70 -20.00 5.44
C TYR A 48 -4.50 -20.93 5.12
N ASN A 49 -4.49 -22.20 5.56
CA ASN A 49 -3.35 -23.11 5.48
C ASN A 49 -3.55 -24.26 4.47
N ASP A 50 -4.54 -24.19 3.57
CA ASP A 50 -4.93 -25.29 2.67
C ASP A 50 -4.13 -25.36 1.35
N GLY A 51 -3.42 -24.27 1.00
CA GLY A 51 -2.60 -24.13 -0.20
C GLY A 51 -3.35 -23.63 -1.44
N VAL A 52 -4.57 -23.09 -1.26
CA VAL A 52 -5.40 -22.51 -2.33
C VAL A 52 -5.80 -21.06 -2.00
N PRO A 53 -5.58 -20.08 -2.92
CA PRO A 53 -5.97 -18.69 -2.72
C PRO A 53 -7.45 -18.49 -2.33
N ASP A 54 -7.70 -17.63 -1.36
CA ASP A 54 -9.02 -17.32 -0.82
C ASP A 54 -9.72 -16.18 -1.57
N LEU A 55 -11.04 -16.28 -1.73
CA LEU A 55 -11.84 -15.28 -2.44
C LEU A 55 -13.16 -14.99 -1.75
N ILE A 56 -13.27 -13.81 -1.15
CA ILE A 56 -14.50 -13.29 -0.55
C ILE A 56 -15.15 -12.30 -1.51
N TYR A 57 -16.30 -12.68 -2.10
CA TYR A 57 -17.14 -11.74 -2.84
C TYR A 57 -18.06 -10.97 -1.89
N ILE A 58 -18.02 -9.64 -1.94
CA ILE A 58 -18.77 -8.76 -1.06
C ILE A 58 -19.88 -8.08 -1.86
N GLY A 59 -21.11 -8.17 -1.37
CA GLY A 59 -22.26 -7.51 -1.99
C GLY A 59 -22.32 -6.00 -1.75
N PRO A 60 -23.12 -5.25 -2.52
CA PRO A 60 -23.43 -3.85 -2.21
C PRO A 60 -23.94 -3.70 -0.77
N GLY A 61 -23.38 -2.74 -0.04
CA GLY A 61 -23.65 -2.55 1.39
C GLY A 61 -22.71 -1.55 2.04
N THR A 62 -22.93 -1.25 3.32
CA THR A 62 -22.03 -0.46 4.16
C THR A 62 -21.55 -1.32 5.32
N TYR A 63 -20.27 -1.66 5.30
CA TYR A 63 -19.59 -2.53 6.25
C TYR A 63 -18.81 -1.64 7.23
N ASP A 64 -19.35 -1.49 8.44
CA ASP A 64 -18.81 -0.68 9.52
C ASP A 64 -18.19 -1.64 10.56
N GLU A 65 -17.03 -2.21 10.21
CA GLU A 65 -16.31 -3.22 10.99
C GLU A 65 -14.79 -3.05 10.86
N GLN A 66 -14.03 -3.32 11.93
CA GLN A 66 -12.57 -3.37 11.90
C GLN A 66 -12.11 -4.67 11.23
N LEU A 67 -11.19 -4.58 10.27
CA LEU A 67 -10.67 -5.70 9.48
C LEU A 67 -9.18 -5.89 9.74
N ALA A 68 -8.82 -7.01 10.36
CA ALA A 68 -7.45 -7.51 10.39
C ALA A 68 -7.24 -8.45 9.19
N LEU A 69 -6.71 -7.90 8.09
CA LEU A 69 -6.47 -8.64 6.86
C LEU A 69 -5.14 -9.39 6.96
N LYS A 70 -5.26 -10.65 7.37
CA LYS A 70 -4.19 -11.65 7.36
C LYS A 70 -4.14 -12.26 5.96
N GLY A 71 -3.07 -11.97 5.21
CA GLY A 71 -2.73 -12.73 4.00
C GLY A 71 -1.93 -13.96 4.40
N ASN A 72 -0.73 -14.10 3.83
CA ASN A 72 0.33 -15.03 4.22
C ASN A 72 0.94 -14.67 5.61
N ALA A 73 0.10 -14.50 6.65
CA ALA A 73 0.47 -14.49 8.07
C ALA A 73 0.03 -15.81 8.75
N GLY A 74 1.00 -16.68 9.06
CA GLY A 74 0.90 -18.09 9.48
C GLY A 74 0.11 -18.50 10.72
N VAL A 75 -1.02 -17.87 11.07
CA VAL A 75 -1.74 -18.13 12.33
C VAL A 75 -2.93 -19.07 12.15
N ASP A 76 -2.88 -20.26 12.77
CA ASP A 76 -4.00 -21.21 12.88
C ASP A 76 -5.24 -20.58 13.54
N SER A 77 -6.19 -20.05 12.76
CA SER A 77 -7.61 -19.76 13.09
C SER A 77 -7.95 -18.90 14.33
N ALA A 78 -6.96 -18.46 15.11
CA ALA A 78 -7.15 -17.68 16.32
C ALA A 78 -7.16 -16.17 16.02
N PRO A 79 -7.81 -15.33 16.86
CA PRO A 79 -7.44 -13.92 16.96
C PRO A 79 -5.93 -13.82 17.19
N PHE A 80 -5.29 -12.74 16.71
CA PHE A 80 -3.87 -12.54 17.01
C PHE A 80 -3.67 -12.63 18.54
N PRO A 81 -2.63 -13.34 19.02
CA PRO A 81 -2.35 -13.38 20.45
C PRO A 81 -2.20 -11.95 20.97
N PRO A 82 -2.76 -11.61 22.15
CA PRO A 82 -2.49 -10.33 22.79
C PRO A 82 -0.99 -10.08 22.84
N VAL A 83 -0.54 -8.84 22.72
CA VAL A 83 0.89 -8.54 22.52
C VAL A 83 1.77 -9.05 23.68
N GLN A 84 1.17 -9.27 24.86
CA GLN A 84 1.82 -9.84 26.03
C GLN A 84 2.08 -11.37 25.94
N GLU A 85 1.52 -12.07 24.94
CA GLU A 85 1.66 -13.51 24.69
C GLU A 85 2.55 -13.86 23.47
N LEU A 86 3.04 -12.84 22.77
CA LEU A 86 3.91 -12.98 21.61
C LEU A 86 5.36 -13.27 22.04
N THR A 87 5.70 -14.56 22.17
CA THR A 87 7.10 -15.01 22.25
C THR A 87 7.69 -15.17 20.84
N PRO A 88 9.02 -15.07 20.66
CA PRO A 88 9.66 -15.39 19.37
C PRO A 88 9.30 -16.76 18.82
N GLU A 89 9.08 -17.77 19.68
CA GLU A 89 8.68 -19.13 19.27
C GLU A 89 7.21 -19.20 18.85
N ASN A 90 6.31 -18.45 19.50
CA ASN A 90 4.91 -18.32 19.07
C ASN A 90 4.81 -17.52 17.76
N LEU A 91 5.64 -16.48 17.60
CA LEU A 91 5.77 -15.71 16.36
C LEU A 91 6.30 -16.58 15.22
N GLU A 92 7.35 -17.35 15.46
CA GLU A 92 7.94 -18.23 14.46
C GLU A 92 6.92 -19.29 13.99
N MET A 93 6.16 -19.93 14.89
CA MET A 93 5.05 -20.80 14.49
C MET A 93 3.94 -20.05 13.74
N ALA A 94 3.59 -18.84 14.20
CA ALA A 94 2.55 -17.99 13.62
C ALA A 94 2.92 -17.31 12.28
N TYR A 95 4.10 -17.62 11.72
CA TYR A 95 4.58 -17.13 10.43
C TYR A 95 5.28 -18.22 9.57
N GLN A 96 5.39 -19.47 10.05
CA GLN A 96 6.04 -20.57 9.32
C GLN A 96 5.10 -21.51 8.55
N SER A 97 3.78 -21.43 8.73
CA SER A 97 2.89 -21.93 7.68
C SER A 97 2.93 -20.97 6.48
N HIS A 98 2.51 -21.42 5.30
CA HIS A 98 2.47 -20.60 4.08
C HIS A 98 1.02 -20.20 3.75
N PRO A 99 0.41 -19.21 4.44
CA PRO A 99 -0.99 -18.97 4.17
C PRO A 99 -1.32 -18.39 2.81
N ASP A 100 -2.55 -18.65 2.43
CA ASP A 100 -3.01 -18.44 1.08
C ASP A 100 -3.26 -16.95 0.75
N PRO A 101 -3.03 -16.53 -0.50
CA PRO A 101 -3.32 -15.17 -0.93
C PRO A 101 -4.82 -14.86 -0.79
N LEU A 102 -5.15 -13.79 -0.08
CA LEU A 102 -6.53 -13.38 0.21
C LEU A 102 -7.00 -12.32 -0.78
N THR A 103 -8.14 -12.55 -1.44
CA THR A 103 -8.82 -11.53 -2.25
C THR A 103 -10.18 -11.16 -1.67
N LEU A 104 -10.38 -9.87 -1.38
CA LEU A 104 -11.68 -9.26 -1.12
C LEU A 104 -12.16 -8.57 -2.40
N CYS A 105 -13.30 -8.99 -2.96
CA CYS A 105 -13.78 -8.47 -4.25
C CYS A 105 -15.23 -7.97 -4.15
N GLY A 106 -15.47 -6.70 -4.50
CA GLY A 106 -16.83 -6.18 -4.66
C GLY A 106 -17.53 -6.80 -5.87
N ILE A 107 -18.67 -7.45 -5.66
CA ILE A 107 -19.34 -8.24 -6.72
C ILE A 107 -20.05 -7.40 -7.79
N ASP A 108 -20.28 -6.11 -7.55
CA ASP A 108 -20.95 -5.19 -8.47
C ASP A 108 -20.05 -3.97 -8.78
N PRO A 109 -19.46 -3.90 -9.99
CA PRO A 109 -18.64 -2.75 -10.42
C PRO A 109 -19.39 -1.42 -10.57
N GLN A 110 -20.71 -1.39 -10.44
CA GLN A 110 -21.52 -0.17 -10.46
C GLN A 110 -22.02 0.24 -9.07
N SER A 111 -21.82 -0.62 -8.06
CA SER A 111 -22.21 -0.38 -6.68
C SER A 111 -21.24 -1.10 -5.74
N PRO A 112 -19.94 -0.71 -5.70
CA PRO A 112 -18.95 -1.34 -4.84
C PRO A 112 -19.39 -1.31 -3.37
N PRO A 113 -19.02 -2.33 -2.58
CA PRO A 113 -19.21 -2.30 -1.13
C PRO A 113 -18.43 -1.14 -0.52
N LEU A 114 -19.04 -0.49 0.46
CA LEU A 114 -18.41 0.56 1.25
C LEU A 114 -17.86 -0.04 2.54
N LEU A 115 -16.53 -0.08 2.68
CA LEU A 115 -15.85 -0.26 3.96
C LEU A 115 -15.76 1.09 4.66
N LEU A 116 -16.46 1.21 5.78
CA LEU A 116 -16.50 2.43 6.57
C LEU A 116 -15.52 2.33 7.74
N VAL A 117 -14.50 3.18 7.68
CA VAL A 117 -13.46 3.28 8.70
C VAL A 117 -13.92 4.27 9.75
N ARG A 118 -14.13 3.84 11.00
CA ARG A 118 -14.55 4.72 12.10
C ARG A 118 -13.71 4.48 13.35
N ASP A 119 -13.79 5.39 14.29
CA ASP A 119 -13.17 5.22 15.62
C ASP A 119 -13.85 4.06 16.36
N ALA A 120 -13.32 2.85 16.16
CA ALA A 120 -13.58 1.71 17.02
C ALA A 120 -12.97 1.96 18.41
N THR A 121 -13.45 1.25 19.43
CA THR A 121 -12.59 1.03 20.60
C THR A 121 -11.47 0.12 20.10
N PRO A 122 -10.17 0.49 20.18
CA PRO A 122 -9.12 -0.32 19.59
C PRO A 122 -9.13 -1.72 20.20
N GLU A 123 -9.39 -2.74 19.37
CA GLU A 123 -8.97 -4.09 19.72
C GLU A 123 -7.44 -4.15 19.56
N GLU A 124 -6.74 -4.69 20.56
CA GLU A 124 -5.27 -4.78 20.61
C GLU A 124 -4.74 -5.80 19.57
N TYR A 125 -4.75 -5.42 18.30
CA TYR A 125 -3.91 -6.04 17.28
C TYR A 125 -2.51 -5.40 17.36
N GLY A 126 -1.44 -6.18 17.24
CA GLY A 126 -0.11 -5.62 17.01
C GLY A 126 1.07 -6.30 17.69
N PHE A 127 2.25 -5.74 17.44
CA PHE A 127 3.54 -6.38 17.73
C PHE A 127 4.56 -5.43 18.40
N PHE A 128 4.12 -4.26 18.87
CA PHE A 128 4.96 -3.27 19.58
C PHE A 128 4.57 -3.15 21.06
N PRO A 129 5.06 -4.05 21.94
CA PRO A 129 4.66 -4.08 23.36
C PRO A 129 5.00 -2.82 24.17
N SER A 130 5.73 -1.85 23.59
CA SER A 130 6.10 -0.58 24.22
C SER A 130 5.24 0.62 23.83
N ASP A 131 4.40 0.54 22.78
CA ASP A 131 3.70 1.70 22.20
C ASP A 131 2.42 1.30 21.44
N LEU A 132 1.54 0.54 22.09
CA LEU A 132 0.35 -0.05 21.46
C LEU A 132 -0.67 1.00 20.99
N ASP A 133 -0.88 2.04 21.79
CA ASP A 133 -1.85 3.11 21.55
C ASP A 133 -1.59 3.91 20.26
N PHE A 134 -0.34 3.92 19.76
CA PHE A 134 0.08 4.77 18.65
C PHE A 134 0.18 4.04 17.30
N PHE A 135 0.35 2.71 17.30
CA PHE A 135 0.72 1.96 16.09
C PHE A 135 -0.34 1.00 15.53
N PHE A 136 -1.50 0.81 16.16
CA PHE A 136 -2.59 -0.04 15.64
C PHE A 136 -4.02 0.56 15.66
N THR A 137 -4.16 1.89 15.75
CA THR A 137 -5.43 2.63 15.64
C THR A 137 -5.93 2.80 14.19
N GLY A 138 -6.23 1.70 13.50
CA GLY A 138 -6.78 1.72 12.14
C GLY A 138 -7.90 0.70 11.91
N GLN A 139 -8.86 1.02 11.04
CA GLN A 139 -9.96 0.09 10.73
C GLN A 139 -9.51 -1.02 9.79
N ILE A 140 -8.62 -0.75 8.83
CA ILE A 140 -8.03 -1.79 7.98
C ILE A 140 -6.57 -1.96 8.37
N ILE A 141 -6.24 -3.14 8.87
CA ILE A 141 -4.90 -3.53 9.32
C ILE A 141 -4.41 -4.63 8.39
N HIS A 142 -3.34 -4.38 7.63
CA HIS A 142 -2.68 -5.42 6.82
C HIS A 142 -1.50 -6.05 7.56
N CYS A 143 -1.51 -7.37 7.67
CA CYS A 143 -0.40 -8.15 8.24
C CYS A 143 -0.15 -9.41 7.39
N GLY A 144 1.12 -9.66 7.05
CA GLY A 144 1.50 -10.72 6.11
C GLY A 144 1.19 -10.34 4.66
N ASN A 145 1.45 -11.27 3.72
CA ASN A 145 1.65 -10.91 2.32
C ASN A 145 0.53 -11.38 1.39
N GLY A 146 0.38 -10.77 0.22
CA GLY A 146 -0.47 -11.29 -0.87
C GLY A 146 -1.97 -11.02 -0.68
N VAL A 147 -2.35 -9.84 -0.19
CA VAL A 147 -3.75 -9.44 -0.01
C VAL A 147 -4.18 -8.52 -1.16
N THR A 148 -5.28 -8.85 -1.83
CA THR A 148 -5.91 -8.00 -2.86
C THR A 148 -7.26 -7.47 -2.38
N LEU A 149 -7.49 -6.16 -2.52
CA LEU A 149 -8.81 -5.53 -2.48
C LEU A 149 -9.17 -5.07 -3.88
N ASP A 150 -10.29 -5.55 -4.40
CA ASP A 150 -10.72 -5.35 -5.80
C ASP A 150 -12.15 -4.80 -5.86
N ASN A 151 -12.36 -3.66 -6.51
CA ASN A 151 -13.66 -2.99 -6.65
C ASN A 151 -14.34 -2.69 -5.29
N ILE A 152 -13.64 -1.99 -4.39
CA ILE A 152 -14.12 -1.64 -3.05
C ILE A 152 -14.05 -0.11 -2.84
N GLU A 153 -15.05 0.50 -2.18
CA GLU A 153 -14.92 1.84 -1.61
C GLU A 153 -14.40 1.75 -0.16
N ILE A 154 -13.27 2.39 0.12
CA ILE A 154 -12.72 2.57 1.47
C ILE A 154 -12.93 4.03 1.86
N ARG A 155 -13.78 4.28 2.86
CA ARG A 155 -14.09 5.65 3.33
C ARG A 155 -13.55 5.90 4.72
N HIS A 156 -12.67 6.89 4.82
CA HIS A 156 -12.10 7.31 6.10
C HIS A 156 -13.06 8.19 6.91
N ALA A 157 -13.48 7.73 8.09
CA ALA A 157 -14.34 8.44 9.03
C ALA A 157 -13.92 8.21 10.51
N SER A 158 -12.61 8.00 10.76
CA SER A 158 -11.96 7.93 12.08
C SER A 158 -11.09 9.16 12.33
N SER A 159 -10.78 9.47 13.60
CA SER A 159 -9.81 10.52 13.93
C SER A 159 -8.37 10.09 13.67
N TRP A 160 -8.09 8.78 13.73
CA TRP A 160 -6.78 8.17 13.46
C TRP A 160 -6.58 7.85 11.98
N TYR A 161 -5.71 6.88 11.64
CA TYR A 161 -5.47 6.49 10.24
C TYR A 161 -6.51 5.49 9.72
N ALA A 162 -6.81 5.57 8.42
CA ALA A 162 -7.80 4.67 7.81
C ALA A 162 -7.23 3.27 7.61
N ILE A 163 -6.01 3.22 7.10
CA ILE A 163 -5.25 2.01 6.80
C ILE A 163 -3.94 2.06 7.57
N ASN A 164 -3.64 1.00 8.31
CA ASN A 164 -2.32 0.69 8.80
C ASN A 164 -1.81 -0.56 8.08
N ALA A 165 -0.60 -0.51 7.54
CA ALA A 165 -0.05 -1.63 6.80
C ALA A 165 1.40 -1.91 7.17
N GLN A 166 1.68 -3.21 7.29
CA GLN A 166 2.99 -3.76 7.57
C GLN A 166 3.07 -5.15 6.92
N ALA A 167 3.30 -5.16 5.60
CA ALA A 167 2.89 -6.23 4.70
C ALA A 167 3.42 -6.01 3.27
N SER A 168 3.73 -7.08 2.52
CA SER A 168 4.07 -7.03 1.09
C SER A 168 3.05 -7.72 0.18
N ASP A 169 3.23 -7.59 -1.14
CA ASP A 169 2.25 -8.01 -2.16
C ASP A 169 0.80 -7.52 -1.87
N ILE A 170 0.63 -6.29 -1.38
CA ILE A 170 -0.69 -5.71 -1.10
C ILE A 170 -1.20 -4.92 -2.30
N VAL A 171 -2.33 -5.34 -2.86
CA VAL A 171 -2.88 -4.77 -4.09
C VAL A 171 -4.25 -4.15 -3.82
N TYR A 172 -4.42 -2.89 -4.22
CA TYR A 172 -5.71 -2.23 -4.35
C TYR A 172 -5.99 -2.04 -5.84
N ARG A 173 -7.04 -2.69 -6.35
CA ARG A 173 -7.44 -2.62 -7.77
C ARG A 173 -8.85 -2.06 -7.91
N ASP A 174 -9.01 -1.11 -8.84
CA ASP A 174 -10.31 -0.51 -9.17
C ASP A 174 -11.05 0.05 -7.92
N CYS A 175 -10.29 0.41 -6.88
CA CYS A 175 -10.80 0.85 -5.58
C CYS A 175 -11.05 2.37 -5.52
N LEU A 176 -12.02 2.78 -4.70
CA LEU A 176 -12.31 4.17 -4.39
C LEU A 176 -11.87 4.48 -2.95
N PHE A 177 -10.90 5.37 -2.78
CA PHE A 177 -10.53 5.94 -1.48
C PHE A 177 -11.24 7.28 -1.32
N SER A 178 -12.06 7.42 -0.28
CA SER A 178 -12.86 8.64 -0.07
C SER A 178 -12.78 9.19 1.35
N ASN A 179 -12.89 10.52 1.46
CA ASN A 179 -12.98 11.22 2.73
C ASN A 179 -14.43 11.17 3.28
N GLY A 180 -14.61 10.74 4.52
CA GLY A 180 -15.86 10.73 5.28
C GLY A 180 -15.81 11.52 6.59
N LEU A 181 -14.82 12.40 6.75
CA LEU A 181 -14.57 13.28 7.90
C LEU A 181 -14.94 14.73 7.59
N HIS A 182 -15.20 15.55 8.62
CA HIS A 182 -15.21 17.00 8.42
C HIS A 182 -13.80 17.57 8.31
N GLN A 183 -13.69 18.84 7.90
CA GLN A 183 -12.43 19.55 7.95
C GLN A 183 -11.88 19.55 9.39
N PHE A 184 -10.61 19.13 9.54
CA PHE A 184 -9.88 19.03 10.81
C PHE A 184 -10.26 17.88 11.76
N ASP A 185 -11.19 16.98 11.40
CA ASP A 185 -11.46 15.77 12.21
C ASP A 185 -10.35 14.72 12.07
N ALA A 186 -9.66 14.67 10.91
CA ALA A 186 -8.48 13.84 10.70
C ALA A 186 -7.30 14.38 11.52
N TYR A 187 -6.85 13.62 12.52
CA TYR A 187 -5.62 13.92 13.27
C TYR A 187 -4.37 13.43 12.52
N ASP A 188 -4.47 12.28 11.85
CA ASP A 188 -3.37 11.59 11.18
C ASP A 188 -3.61 11.32 9.67
N TRP A 189 -2.67 10.61 9.03
CA TRP A 189 -2.66 10.24 7.62
C TRP A 189 -3.75 9.24 7.22
N PHE A 190 -4.15 9.21 5.95
CA PHE A 190 -5.11 8.18 5.49
C PHE A 190 -4.49 6.77 5.55
N PHE A 191 -3.26 6.64 5.08
CA PHE A 191 -2.50 5.40 4.98
C PHE A 191 -1.16 5.57 5.71
N SER A 192 -0.96 4.83 6.80
CA SER A 192 0.30 4.76 7.53
C SER A 192 0.99 3.42 7.22
N ALA A 193 2.12 3.49 6.50
CA ALA A 193 2.98 2.33 6.26
C ALA A 193 4.18 2.35 7.20
N TYR A 194 4.35 1.28 7.96
CA TYR A 194 5.37 1.16 8.99
C TYR A 194 6.19 -0.13 8.82
N GLU A 195 7.42 -0.14 9.34
CA GLU A 195 8.32 -1.28 9.29
C GLU A 195 8.62 -1.83 10.69
N ASN A 196 8.20 -3.07 10.93
CA ASN A 196 8.65 -3.86 12.08
C ASN A 196 9.75 -4.82 11.61
N PRO A 197 11.03 -4.52 11.90
CA PRO A 197 12.12 -5.33 11.39
C PRO A 197 12.23 -6.69 12.11
N GLU A 198 11.68 -6.84 13.32
CA GLU A 198 11.53 -8.15 13.95
C GLU A 198 10.58 -9.05 13.12
N ILE A 199 9.45 -8.52 12.65
CA ILE A 199 8.51 -9.26 11.79
C ILE A 199 9.09 -9.52 10.40
N THR A 200 9.72 -8.52 9.76
CA THR A 200 10.39 -8.77 8.47
C THR A 200 11.45 -9.85 8.62
N SER A 201 12.21 -9.87 9.72
CA SER A 201 13.20 -10.93 9.94
C SER A 201 12.60 -12.34 10.11
N LEU A 202 11.29 -12.45 10.35
CA LEU A 202 10.53 -13.69 10.36
C LEU A 202 9.89 -14.00 9.00
N LEU A 203 9.16 -13.04 8.40
CA LEU A 203 8.46 -13.18 7.12
C LEU A 203 9.42 -13.38 5.94
N ASN A 204 10.45 -12.56 5.88
CA ASN A 204 11.38 -12.48 4.77
C ASN A 204 12.81 -12.25 5.30
N PRO A 205 13.45 -13.29 5.87
CA PRO A 205 14.73 -13.16 6.56
C PRO A 205 15.87 -12.66 5.67
N GLU A 206 15.73 -12.64 4.34
CA GLU A 206 16.78 -12.25 3.40
C GLU A 206 16.75 -10.76 2.98
N VAL A 207 15.68 -10.01 3.31
CA VAL A 207 15.55 -8.57 3.02
C VAL A 207 15.73 -7.72 4.27
N ALA A 208 16.05 -6.43 4.10
CA ALA A 208 16.15 -5.51 5.24
C ALA A 208 14.79 -5.00 5.75
N ALA A 209 13.77 -5.10 4.90
CA ALA A 209 12.39 -4.71 5.13
C ALA A 209 11.52 -5.20 3.95
N ASP A 210 10.23 -5.42 4.20
CA ASP A 210 9.30 -5.93 3.18
C ASP A 210 7.94 -5.21 3.30
N ASN A 211 7.73 -4.19 2.47
CA ASN A 211 6.49 -3.41 2.45
C ASN A 211 6.15 -3.01 1.01
N GLU A 212 5.18 -3.69 0.39
CA GLU A 212 4.81 -3.53 -1.02
C GLU A 212 3.34 -3.20 -1.18
N TYR A 213 3.07 -2.03 -1.75
CA TYR A 213 1.72 -1.52 -1.99
C TYR A 213 1.53 -1.12 -3.45
N PHE A 214 0.58 -1.78 -4.10
CA PHE A 214 0.20 -1.53 -5.49
C PHE A 214 -1.20 -0.92 -5.54
N PHE A 215 -1.34 0.21 -6.21
CA PHE A 215 -2.60 0.88 -6.46
C PHE A 215 -2.82 0.90 -7.98
N GLU A 216 -3.75 0.08 -8.44
CA GLU A 216 -4.07 -0.14 -9.86
C GLU A 216 -5.44 0.48 -10.17
N ASN A 217 -5.51 1.40 -11.14
CA ASN A 217 -6.74 2.04 -11.62
C ASN A 217 -7.61 2.72 -10.53
N CYS A 218 -7.04 3.01 -9.36
CA CYS A 218 -7.80 3.52 -8.22
C CYS A 218 -8.22 4.99 -8.38
N LEU A 219 -9.36 5.35 -7.78
CA LEU A 219 -9.78 6.73 -7.59
C LEU A 219 -9.53 7.15 -6.14
N ILE A 220 -8.76 8.22 -5.92
CA ILE A 220 -8.47 8.78 -4.60
C ILE A 220 -9.05 10.20 -4.55
N ASP A 221 -10.06 10.41 -3.70
CA ASP A 221 -10.87 11.62 -3.65
C ASP A 221 -10.91 12.18 -2.22
N GLY A 222 -10.11 13.23 -1.96
CA GLY A 222 -10.03 13.86 -0.64
C GLY A 222 -11.21 14.78 -0.29
N GLU A 223 -12.16 14.97 -1.20
CA GLU A 223 -13.39 15.73 -0.95
C GLU A 223 -14.32 14.96 -0.01
N SER A 224 -14.60 15.57 1.15
CA SER A 224 -15.47 15.01 2.17
C SER A 224 -16.86 14.71 1.63
N ARG A 225 -17.29 13.45 1.79
CA ARG A 225 -18.67 13.01 1.55
C ARG A 225 -19.67 13.58 2.58
N VAL A 226 -19.19 14.30 3.61
CA VAL A 226 -20.03 14.89 4.67
C VAL A 226 -20.29 16.38 4.43
N ASP A 227 -19.26 17.16 4.10
CA ASP A 227 -19.37 18.63 3.98
C ASP A 227 -18.65 19.25 2.76
N GLY A 228 -18.00 18.45 1.91
CA GLY A 228 -17.24 18.93 0.75
C GLY A 228 -15.91 19.61 1.09
N SER A 229 -15.45 19.56 2.34
CA SER A 229 -14.10 20.00 2.71
C SER A 229 -13.02 19.08 2.14
N LEU A 230 -11.79 19.60 1.99
CA LEU A 230 -10.65 18.84 1.48
C LEU A 230 -9.88 18.17 2.62
N TYR A 231 -9.41 16.94 2.37
CA TYR A 231 -8.58 16.19 3.30
C TYR A 231 -7.23 16.87 3.54
N GLY A 232 -6.95 17.27 4.79
CA GLY A 232 -5.84 18.17 5.13
C GLY A 232 -4.51 17.51 5.52
N THR A 233 -4.52 16.22 5.87
CA THR A 233 -3.30 15.43 6.19
C THR A 233 -2.85 14.62 4.98
N ASP A 234 -1.68 13.97 5.05
CA ASP A 234 -1.15 13.25 3.89
C ASP A 234 -1.97 11.98 3.55
N PHE A 235 -2.10 11.61 2.27
CA PHE A 235 -2.76 10.34 1.90
C PHE A 235 -1.88 9.17 2.33
N GLY A 236 -0.68 9.05 1.76
CA GLY A 236 0.30 8.05 2.15
C GLY A 236 1.46 8.66 2.94
N TYR A 237 1.74 8.11 4.11
CA TYR A 237 2.95 8.41 4.87
C TYR A 237 3.72 7.13 5.17
N PHE A 238 4.96 7.07 4.68
CA PHE A 238 5.87 5.95 4.90
C PHE A 238 6.96 6.35 5.89
N HIS A 239 7.00 5.67 7.05
CA HIS A 239 7.88 6.02 8.18
C HIS A 239 9.37 5.77 7.93
N GLY A 240 9.69 5.01 6.88
CA GLY A 240 11.02 4.50 6.56
C GLY A 240 11.39 3.27 7.38
N TYR A 241 12.20 2.39 6.79
CA TYR A 241 12.71 1.21 7.49
C TYR A 241 13.70 1.62 8.60
N ARG A 242 13.84 0.77 9.63
CA ARG A 242 14.85 0.92 10.70
C ARG A 242 15.95 -0.13 10.54
N ASP A 243 17.19 0.21 10.92
CA ASP A 243 18.24 -0.80 11.02
C ASP A 243 18.02 -1.69 12.24
N HIS A 244 17.74 -2.96 12.00
CA HIS A 244 17.82 -4.00 13.02
C HIS A 244 19.14 -4.78 12.87
N PRO A 245 19.87 -5.11 13.96
CA PRO A 245 21.21 -5.71 13.87
C PRO A 245 21.32 -7.00 13.04
N GLY A 246 20.25 -7.79 12.92
CA GLY A 246 20.21 -8.99 12.07
C GLY A 246 19.95 -8.73 10.57
N LEU A 247 19.59 -7.50 10.22
CA LEU A 247 19.21 -7.06 8.86
C LEU A 247 20.22 -6.10 8.23
N ILE A 248 21.23 -5.65 8.98
CA ILE A 248 22.30 -4.75 8.50
C ILE A 248 22.98 -5.33 7.25
N GLY A 249 22.93 -4.58 6.15
CA GLY A 249 23.61 -4.90 4.89
C GLY A 249 22.80 -5.73 3.89
N LYS A 250 21.55 -6.10 4.23
CA LYS A 250 20.54 -6.55 3.26
C LYS A 250 19.95 -5.34 2.53
N ASP A 251 19.34 -5.58 1.38
CA ASP A 251 18.60 -4.56 0.64
C ASP A 251 17.13 -4.61 1.08
N PRO A 252 16.44 -3.47 1.27
CA PRO A 252 15.00 -3.48 1.51
C PRO A 252 14.23 -3.71 0.21
N VAL A 253 13.05 -4.32 0.34
CA VAL A 253 12.16 -4.64 -0.78
C VAL A 253 10.85 -3.87 -0.67
N GLY A 254 10.29 -3.55 -1.83
CA GLY A 254 9.02 -2.87 -2.01
C GLY A 254 8.99 -1.37 -2.24
N GLY A 255 8.07 -0.68 -1.57
CA GLY A 255 7.67 0.70 -1.83
C GLY A 255 6.22 0.82 -2.29
N PHE A 256 5.86 2.00 -2.80
CA PHE A 256 4.52 2.28 -3.34
C PHE A 256 4.55 2.36 -4.86
N THR A 257 3.67 1.62 -5.51
CA THR A 257 3.39 1.69 -6.95
C THR A 257 1.98 2.21 -7.18
N TYR A 258 1.87 3.30 -7.93
CA TYR A 258 0.61 3.86 -8.40
C TYR A 258 0.56 3.76 -9.93
N GLU A 259 -0.38 2.99 -10.49
CA GLU A 259 -0.54 2.82 -11.94
C GLU A 259 -1.99 3.11 -12.37
N GLY A 260 -2.17 3.98 -13.37
CA GLY A 260 -3.48 4.32 -13.92
C GLY A 260 -4.44 5.06 -12.97
N CYS A 261 -3.95 5.53 -11.82
CA CYS A 261 -4.78 6.11 -10.76
C CYS A 261 -5.23 7.55 -11.07
N ILE A 262 -6.41 7.91 -10.56
CA ILE A 262 -6.92 9.28 -10.55
C ILE A 262 -6.90 9.79 -9.11
N VAL A 263 -6.21 10.91 -8.87
CA VAL A 263 -6.08 11.54 -7.55
C VAL A 263 -6.61 12.96 -7.62
N LYS A 264 -7.52 13.33 -6.71
CA LYS A 264 -8.09 14.67 -6.68
C LYS A 264 -8.47 15.17 -5.29
N ASN A 265 -8.69 16.48 -5.20
CA ASN A 265 -9.32 17.15 -4.06
C ASN A 265 -8.58 16.95 -2.73
N TRP A 266 -7.25 17.09 -2.71
CA TRP A 266 -6.43 16.75 -1.54
C TRP A 266 -5.56 17.93 -1.08
N ASP A 267 -5.75 18.42 0.15
CA ASP A 267 -5.05 19.60 0.68
C ASP A 267 -3.75 19.26 1.45
N GLY A 268 -3.55 17.99 1.82
CA GLY A 268 -2.28 17.50 2.36
C GLY A 268 -1.19 17.23 1.29
N THR A 269 -0.15 16.49 1.68
CA THR A 269 0.74 15.82 0.72
C THR A 269 0.05 14.57 0.21
N PHE A 270 0.08 14.27 -1.08
CA PHE A 270 -0.43 12.97 -1.53
C PHE A 270 0.43 11.83 -0.98
N GLN A 271 1.76 11.88 -1.15
CA GLN A 271 2.64 10.85 -0.62
C GLN A 271 3.93 11.42 -0.04
N TRP A 272 4.23 11.08 1.21
CA TRP A 272 5.52 11.34 1.84
C TRP A 272 6.29 10.04 2.05
N PHE A 273 7.38 9.90 1.30
CA PHE A 273 8.41 8.92 1.56
C PHE A 273 9.44 9.56 2.47
N ARG A 274 9.59 9.03 3.69
CA ARG A 274 10.56 9.53 4.67
C ARG A 274 11.63 8.48 4.97
N GLY A 275 12.86 8.74 4.53
CA GLY A 275 14.04 7.95 4.84
C GLY A 275 14.64 8.36 6.19
N ARG A 276 15.38 7.44 6.81
CA ARG A 276 16.10 7.62 8.08
C ARG A 276 17.61 7.46 7.87
N GLU A 277 18.40 7.94 8.83
CA GLU A 277 19.87 7.91 8.80
C GLU A 277 20.47 6.52 8.72
N GLU A 278 19.82 5.57 9.38
CA GLU A 278 20.43 4.34 9.82
C GLU A 278 20.69 3.38 8.65
N LEU A 279 19.76 3.36 7.69
CA LEU A 279 19.85 2.55 6.49
C LEU A 279 21.08 2.92 5.67
N THR A 280 22.01 1.98 5.52
CA THR A 280 23.21 2.16 4.68
C THR A 280 22.95 1.98 3.18
N ARG A 281 21.78 1.44 2.83
CA ARG A 281 21.25 1.29 1.47
C ARG A 281 19.80 1.76 1.52
N GLY A 282 19.42 2.68 0.63
CA GLY A 282 18.18 3.44 0.76
C GLY A 282 16.91 2.59 0.71
N LEU A 283 15.76 3.23 0.92
CA LEU A 283 14.44 2.57 0.86
C LEU A 283 14.22 1.82 -0.48
N ALA A 284 13.10 1.13 -0.61
CA ALA A 284 12.84 0.34 -1.81
C ALA A 284 12.19 1.20 -2.93
N PHE A 285 11.89 0.58 -4.07
CA PHE A 285 11.53 1.25 -5.33
C PHE A 285 10.10 1.83 -5.31
N ASN A 286 9.96 3.11 -5.68
CA ASN A 286 8.65 3.77 -5.72
C ASN A 286 8.28 4.18 -7.15
N GLN A 287 7.07 3.85 -7.61
CA GLN A 287 6.62 4.11 -8.98
C GLN A 287 5.29 4.88 -9.01
N VAL A 288 5.19 5.86 -9.89
CA VAL A 288 3.98 6.62 -10.17
C VAL A 288 3.85 6.79 -11.67
N GLN A 289 2.85 6.16 -12.27
CA GLN A 289 2.80 5.97 -13.71
C GLN A 289 1.39 6.03 -14.32
N ASP A 290 1.26 6.76 -15.42
CA ASP A 290 0.00 6.96 -16.15
C ASP A 290 -1.16 7.52 -15.29
N CYS A 291 -0.85 8.20 -14.18
CA CYS A 291 -1.82 8.77 -13.25
C CYS A 291 -2.24 10.20 -13.63
N PHE A 292 -3.45 10.58 -13.21
CA PHE A 292 -3.98 11.94 -13.31
C PHE A 292 -4.17 12.58 -11.93
N PHE A 293 -3.56 13.75 -11.71
CA PHE A 293 -3.64 14.51 -10.46
C PHE A 293 -4.34 15.86 -10.70
N SER A 294 -5.36 16.22 -9.91
CA SER A 294 -6.07 17.50 -10.08
C SER A 294 -6.60 18.07 -8.76
N ASN A 295 -6.42 19.38 -8.53
CA ASN A 295 -6.83 20.02 -7.28
C ASN A 295 -6.21 19.32 -6.05
N VAL A 296 -4.90 19.11 -6.11
CA VAL A 296 -4.10 18.60 -5.00
C VAL A 296 -2.99 19.62 -4.72
N ARG A 297 -2.73 19.86 -3.43
CA ARG A 297 -1.80 20.88 -2.97
C ARG A 297 -0.33 20.46 -3.10
N SER A 298 0.05 19.34 -2.49
CA SER A 298 1.43 18.84 -2.50
C SER A 298 1.42 17.40 -3.01
N GLY A 299 2.25 17.08 -4.01
CA GLY A 299 2.26 15.75 -4.61
C GLY A 299 3.11 14.77 -3.81
N PHE A 300 4.39 14.66 -4.20
CA PHE A 300 5.29 13.63 -3.72
C PHE A 300 6.50 14.24 -3.00
N ARG A 301 6.89 13.66 -1.87
CA ARG A 301 8.09 14.04 -1.12
C ARG A 301 9.02 12.83 -0.95
N TRP A 302 10.20 12.90 -1.57
CA TRP A 302 11.30 11.96 -1.37
C TRP A 302 12.34 12.61 -0.45
N ASP A 303 12.20 12.38 0.85
CA ASP A 303 13.11 12.88 1.89
C ASP A 303 14.10 11.79 2.35
N GLY A 304 15.38 12.11 2.50
CA GLY A 304 16.36 11.24 3.18
C GLY A 304 16.90 10.11 2.31
N ASN A 305 17.39 9.01 2.91
CA ASN A 305 17.96 7.88 2.17
C ASN A 305 16.87 7.03 1.48
N GLN A 306 16.29 7.58 0.42
CA GLN A 306 15.25 6.95 -0.41
C GLN A 306 15.81 5.95 -1.41
N GLY A 307 14.95 5.02 -1.82
CA GLY A 307 15.20 4.14 -2.95
C GLY A 307 15.19 4.83 -4.30
N PRO A 308 15.50 4.08 -5.36
CA PRO A 308 15.22 4.55 -6.71
C PRO A 308 13.71 4.82 -6.89
N GLY A 309 13.37 5.76 -7.76
CA GLY A 309 11.98 6.16 -7.97
C GLY A 309 11.67 6.55 -9.40
N VAL A 310 10.44 6.29 -9.85
CA VAL A 310 9.95 6.64 -11.18
C VAL A 310 8.67 7.47 -11.07
N PHE A 311 8.65 8.63 -11.72
CA PHE A 311 7.44 9.44 -11.92
C PHE A 311 7.28 9.70 -13.42
N ASN A 312 6.48 8.89 -14.10
CA ASN A 312 6.49 8.78 -15.57
C ASN A 312 5.09 8.83 -16.22
N ARG A 313 4.94 9.56 -17.32
CA ARG A 313 3.69 9.66 -18.11
C ARG A 313 2.46 10.19 -17.35
N ASN A 314 2.64 10.90 -16.24
CA ASN A 314 1.54 11.44 -15.45
C ASN A 314 1.05 12.80 -15.99
N VAL A 315 -0.21 13.13 -15.71
CA VAL A 315 -0.79 14.46 -15.93
C VAL A 315 -1.07 15.10 -14.57
N VAL A 316 -0.53 16.29 -14.35
CA VAL A 316 -0.64 17.04 -13.09
C VAL A 316 -1.28 18.40 -13.36
N HIS A 317 -2.38 18.66 -12.66
CA HIS A 317 -3.07 19.94 -12.60
C HIS A 317 -3.07 20.45 -11.16
N SER A 318 -2.08 21.29 -10.83
CA SER A 318 -1.89 21.86 -9.50
C SER A 318 -1.81 23.38 -9.57
N SER A 319 -2.17 24.05 -8.48
CA SER A 319 -2.08 25.50 -8.32
C SER A 319 -0.84 25.95 -7.55
N GLU A 320 -0.01 25.01 -7.09
CA GLU A 320 1.04 25.21 -6.10
C GLU A 320 2.45 25.28 -6.71
N GLU A 321 3.39 25.79 -5.91
CA GLU A 321 4.75 26.09 -6.38
C GLU A 321 5.70 24.88 -6.44
N SER A 322 5.36 23.73 -5.84
CA SER A 322 6.18 22.50 -5.98
C SER A 322 5.40 21.21 -5.79
N TRP A 323 5.28 20.42 -6.87
CA TRP A 323 4.52 19.17 -6.89
C TRP A 323 5.36 17.96 -6.46
N ILE A 324 6.59 17.85 -6.96
CA ILE A 324 7.58 16.86 -6.53
C ILE A 324 8.65 17.58 -5.71
N ARG A 325 8.93 17.10 -4.50
CA ARG A 325 10.03 17.55 -3.65
C ARG A 325 11.02 16.42 -3.44
N ILE A 326 12.30 16.67 -3.71
CA ILE A 326 13.40 15.73 -3.45
C ILE A 326 14.37 16.42 -2.50
N ARG A 327 14.65 15.82 -1.34
CA ARG A 327 15.40 16.50 -0.27
C ARG A 327 16.40 15.59 0.45
N GLU A 328 17.60 16.12 0.68
CA GLU A 328 18.56 15.54 1.63
C GLU A 328 18.08 15.80 3.06
N ARG A 329 18.04 14.75 3.88
CA ARG A 329 17.52 14.79 5.24
C ARG A 329 18.32 13.86 6.13
N SER A 330 18.83 14.39 7.24
CA SER A 330 19.49 13.61 8.29
C SER A 330 20.59 12.73 7.66
N GLY A 331 21.66 13.34 7.13
CA GLY A 331 22.78 12.66 6.43
C GLY A 331 22.45 11.81 5.19
N GLY A 332 21.18 11.48 4.95
CA GLY A 332 20.69 10.55 3.95
C GLY A 332 20.28 11.26 2.68
N ARG A 333 20.76 10.72 1.55
CA ARG A 333 20.54 11.27 0.21
C ARG A 333 19.62 10.34 -0.58
N PRO A 334 18.59 10.86 -1.28
CA PRO A 334 17.79 10.05 -2.18
C PRO A 334 18.65 9.32 -3.22
N SER A 335 18.21 8.12 -3.62
CA SER A 335 18.82 7.36 -4.70
C SER A 335 18.35 7.86 -6.07
N GLU A 336 18.31 6.97 -7.07
CA GLU A 336 18.11 7.33 -8.46
C GLU A 336 16.64 7.64 -8.80
N ILE A 337 16.29 8.91 -8.99
CA ILE A 337 14.90 9.35 -9.28
C ILE A 337 14.75 9.78 -10.75
N TYR A 338 13.88 9.10 -11.48
CA TYR A 338 13.59 9.34 -12.90
C TYR A 338 12.21 9.98 -13.07
N ILE A 339 12.17 11.24 -13.52
CA ILE A 339 10.94 12.01 -13.74
C ILE A 339 10.80 12.28 -15.24
N ALA A 340 9.87 11.62 -15.94
CA ALA A 340 9.80 11.75 -17.39
C ALA A 340 8.42 11.73 -18.05
N ASN A 341 8.34 12.35 -19.23
CA ASN A 341 7.17 12.32 -20.11
C ASN A 341 5.86 12.82 -19.43
N ASN A 342 5.96 13.60 -18.36
CA ASN A 342 4.81 14.12 -17.62
C ASN A 342 4.31 15.44 -18.22
N VAL A 343 3.03 15.75 -17.98
CA VAL A 343 2.43 17.06 -18.29
C VAL A 343 2.06 17.75 -16.99
N PHE A 344 2.71 18.87 -16.69
CA PHE A 344 2.37 19.76 -15.59
C PHE A 344 1.58 20.96 -16.10
N SER A 345 0.53 21.35 -15.40
CA SER A 345 -0.32 22.48 -15.75
C SER A 345 -0.83 23.20 -14.51
N GLY A 346 -1.05 24.52 -14.62
CA GLY A 346 -1.61 25.36 -13.55
C GLY A 346 -0.57 25.92 -12.57
N ASN A 347 0.63 25.33 -12.50
CA ASN A 347 1.73 25.85 -11.69
C ASN A 347 2.11 27.28 -12.11
N ARG A 348 2.21 28.17 -11.12
CA ARG A 348 2.62 29.58 -11.32
C ARG A 348 4.09 29.74 -11.67
N ASP A 349 4.89 28.70 -11.47
CA ASP A 349 6.29 28.63 -11.88
C ASP A 349 6.47 27.40 -12.80
N PRO A 350 6.87 27.58 -14.08
CA PRO A 350 7.10 26.49 -15.02
C PRO A 350 8.32 25.61 -14.69
N ILE A 351 9.17 26.02 -13.74
CA ILE A 351 10.25 25.21 -13.15
C ILE A 351 9.81 24.65 -11.78
N GLY A 352 9.02 25.40 -11.02
CA GLY A 352 8.63 25.07 -9.64
C GLY A 352 8.03 23.68 -9.44
N GLY A 353 7.31 23.15 -10.44
CA GLY A 353 6.67 21.82 -10.37
C GLY A 353 7.56 20.67 -9.88
N ILE A 354 8.88 20.77 -10.07
CA ILE A 354 9.86 19.86 -9.46
C ILE A 354 10.86 20.70 -8.65
N ARG A 355 10.86 20.53 -7.33
CA ARG A 355 11.75 21.24 -6.39
C ARG A 355 12.78 20.27 -5.81
N ILE A 356 14.06 20.52 -6.14
CA ILE A 356 15.20 19.73 -5.66
C ILE A 356 15.93 20.54 -4.58
N GLU A 357 15.96 20.02 -3.36
CA GLU A 357 16.57 20.62 -2.17
C GLU A 357 17.70 19.71 -1.64
N LEU A 358 18.79 19.67 -2.39
CA LEU A 358 20.02 18.98 -2.00
C LEU A 358 20.99 20.05 -1.50
N GLY A 359 21.41 19.98 -0.22
CA GLY A 359 21.94 21.12 0.54
C GLY A 359 23.27 20.87 1.25
N GLU A 360 24.10 21.91 1.31
CA GLU A 360 25.53 21.85 1.65
C GLU A 360 25.86 21.79 3.16
N GLU A 361 25.34 20.84 3.95
CA GLU A 361 25.71 20.81 5.39
C GLU A 361 27.18 20.39 5.67
N ASP A 362 27.87 19.72 4.73
CA ASP A 362 29.27 19.25 4.93
C ASP A 362 30.20 19.36 3.70
N GLY A 363 29.93 20.28 2.76
CA GLY A 363 30.83 20.58 1.63
C GLY A 363 31.09 19.45 0.62
N ALA A 364 30.40 18.31 0.76
CA ALA A 364 30.48 17.16 -0.13
C ALA A 364 29.67 17.41 -1.41
N THR A 365 30.34 17.92 -2.45
CA THR A 365 29.80 18.10 -3.81
C THR A 365 28.88 16.94 -4.21
N ILE A 366 27.62 17.26 -4.44
CA ILE A 366 26.63 16.36 -5.01
C ILE A 366 27.16 15.94 -6.39
N SER A 367 27.36 14.64 -6.61
CA SER A 367 27.54 14.15 -7.98
C SER A 367 26.21 14.31 -8.71
N GLU A 368 26.21 15.07 -9.80
CA GLU A 368 25.04 15.50 -10.60
C GLU A 368 24.35 14.34 -11.37
N ARG A 369 24.24 13.15 -10.77
CA ARG A 369 23.94 11.88 -11.46
C ARG A 369 22.86 11.02 -10.78
N LYS A 370 21.94 11.63 -10.02
CA LYS A 370 20.88 10.89 -9.29
C LYS A 370 19.45 11.34 -9.58
N VAL A 371 19.23 12.44 -10.31
CA VAL A 371 17.89 12.84 -10.74
C VAL A 371 17.89 13.11 -12.25
N TRP A 372 17.02 12.43 -12.98
CA TRP A 372 16.85 12.62 -14.43
C TRP A 372 15.49 13.22 -14.71
N ILE A 373 15.46 14.40 -15.32
CA ILE A 373 14.24 15.10 -15.73
C ILE A 373 14.21 15.11 -17.27
N VAL A 374 13.30 14.34 -17.88
CA VAL A 374 13.33 14.04 -19.32
C VAL A 374 11.94 14.22 -19.97
N ASN A 375 11.84 14.96 -21.08
CA ASN A 375 10.59 15.12 -21.86
C ASN A 375 9.35 15.60 -21.08
N ASN A 376 9.53 16.32 -19.96
CA ASN A 376 8.39 16.89 -19.22
C ASN A 376 7.89 18.17 -19.88
N THR A 377 6.58 18.34 -19.97
CA THR A 377 5.92 19.52 -20.54
C THR A 377 5.30 20.33 -19.42
N PHE A 378 5.55 21.65 -19.38
CA PHE A 378 5.02 22.56 -18.37
C PHE A 378 4.16 23.64 -19.04
N TYR A 379 2.89 23.72 -18.64
CA TYR A 379 1.93 24.72 -19.11
C TYR A 379 1.59 25.72 -18.01
N ASP A 380 2.07 26.95 -18.17
CA ASP A 380 1.57 28.10 -17.42
C ASP A 380 0.33 28.69 -18.12
N PHE A 381 -0.83 28.60 -17.46
CA PHE A 381 -2.07 29.24 -17.92
C PHE A 381 -2.35 30.58 -17.20
N SER A 382 -1.55 30.98 -16.22
CA SER A 382 -1.77 32.19 -15.40
C SER A 382 -1.67 33.50 -16.19
N ASN A 383 -1.11 33.46 -17.41
CA ASN A 383 -0.97 34.60 -18.31
C ASN A 383 -2.09 34.74 -19.37
N TYR A 384 -3.06 33.81 -19.46
CA TYR A 384 -4.21 33.95 -20.37
C TYR A 384 -5.41 34.64 -19.71
N ALA A 385 -5.20 35.89 -19.28
CA ALA A 385 -6.31 36.82 -19.15
C ALA A 385 -6.86 37.11 -20.56
N ILE A 386 -8.01 36.52 -20.90
CA ILE A 386 -8.77 36.89 -22.09
C ILE A 386 -9.33 38.30 -21.83
N HIS A 387 -8.74 39.30 -22.50
CA HIS A 387 -9.20 40.69 -22.52
C HIS A 387 -10.42 40.90 -23.42
#